data_AF-A0A821L4P2-F1
#
_entry.id   AF-A0A821L4P2-F1
#
_cell.length_a   1.000
_cell.length_b   1.000
_cell.length_c   1.000
_cell.angle_alpha   90.00
_cell.angle_beta   90.00
_cell.angle_gamma   90.00
#
_symmetry.space_group_name_H-M   'P 1'
#
loop_
_entity.id
_entity.type
_entity.pdbx_description
1 polymer ?
#
loop_
_entity_poly.entity_id
_entity_poly.type
_entity_poly.pdbx_seq_one_letter_code
_entity_poly.pdbx_strand_id
1 'polypeptide(L)'
;MIERGDATAEDIDTAMKLGAGYPMGPIELLDYVGLDTSKYIVDGWKKLYPNEPSFQTSELLNKIVSEGKFGKKTGAGFYKYSK
;
A
#
# COMPACT_ATOMS: atom_id res chain seq x y z
N MET A 1 -7.82 3.77 -5.26
CA MET A 1 -8.61 4.73 -4.47
C MET A 1 -7.75 5.94 -4.11
N ILE A 2 -6.68 5.77 -3.34
CA ILE A 2 -5.76 6.88 -2.99
C ILE A 2 -5.20 7.59 -4.22
N GLU A 3 -4.64 6.84 -5.17
CA GLU A 3 -4.04 7.40 -6.40
C GLU A 3 -5.05 8.19 -7.26
N ARG A 4 -6.33 7.82 -7.22
CA ARG A 4 -7.40 8.53 -7.95
C ARG A 4 -7.96 9.73 -7.18
N GLY A 5 -7.57 9.89 -5.91
CA GLY A 5 -8.10 10.93 -5.04
C GLY A 5 -9.50 10.64 -4.49
N ASP A 6 -9.99 9.40 -4.58
CA ASP A 6 -11.34 9.03 -4.12
C ASP A 6 -11.48 9.11 -2.59
N ALA A 7 -10.38 8.84 -1.86
CA ALA A 7 -10.33 8.77 -0.40
C ALA A 7 -8.89 8.86 0.10
N THR A 8 -8.69 9.30 1.35
CA THR A 8 -7.38 9.27 2.03
C THR A 8 -7.04 7.84 2.51
N ALA A 9 -5.78 7.61 2.92
CA ALA A 9 -5.39 6.34 3.52
C ALA A 9 -6.19 6.08 4.81
N GLU A 10 -6.36 7.13 5.61
CA GLU A 10 -7.11 7.14 6.87
C GLU A 10 -8.58 6.78 6.65
N ASP A 11 -9.23 7.35 5.63
CA ASP A 11 -10.63 7.06 5.30
C ASP A 11 -10.81 5.59 4.94
N ILE A 12 -9.93 5.06 4.09
CA ILE A 12 -9.97 3.66 3.64
C ILE A 12 -9.77 2.73 4.83
N ASP A 13 -8.75 2.97 5.65
CA ASP A 13 -8.46 2.13 6.80
C ASP A 13 -9.56 2.20 7.85
N THR A 14 -10.17 3.37 8.05
CA THR A 14 -11.31 3.55 8.95
C THR A 14 -12.53 2.79 8.45
N ALA A 15 -12.84 2.89 7.16
CA ALA A 15 -13.95 2.18 6.55
C ALA A 15 -13.77 0.66 6.64
N MET A 16 -12.55 0.15 6.41
CA MET A 16 -12.28 -1.29 6.51
C MET A 16 -12.29 -1.80 7.95
N LYS A 17 -11.83 -0.98 8.91
CA LYS A 17 -11.89 -1.34 10.34
C LYS A 17 -13.33 -1.33 10.87
N LEU A 18 -14.05 -0.22 10.68
CA LEU A 18 -15.38 -0.03 11.26
C LEU A 18 -16.49 -0.67 10.44
N GLY A 19 -16.38 -0.68 9.10
CA GLY A 19 -17.38 -1.21 8.19
C GLY A 19 -17.24 -2.71 7.96
N ALA A 20 -16.02 -3.19 7.71
CA ALA A 20 -15.75 -4.60 7.42
C ALA A 20 -15.23 -5.40 8.64
N GLY A 21 -15.00 -4.75 9.78
CA GLY A 21 -14.61 -5.41 11.03
C GLY A 21 -13.16 -5.91 11.07
N TYR A 22 -12.29 -5.42 10.18
CA TYR A 22 -10.88 -5.81 10.21
C TYR A 22 -10.16 -5.17 11.42
N PRO A 23 -9.21 -5.89 12.05
CA PRO A 23 -8.47 -5.35 13.19
C PRO A 23 -7.46 -4.25 12.80
N MET A 24 -7.09 -4.19 11.52
CA MET A 24 -6.14 -3.24 10.95
C MET A 24 -6.60 -2.89 9.53
N GLY A 25 -6.44 -1.63 9.15
CA GLY A 25 -6.76 -1.19 7.80
C GLY A 25 -5.75 -1.72 6.78
N PRO A 26 -6.14 -1.94 5.51
CA PRO A 26 -5.25 -2.50 4.51
C PRO A 26 -4.03 -1.63 4.21
N ILE A 27 -4.15 -0.29 4.30
CA ILE A 27 -3.05 0.63 4.01
C ILE A 27 -2.06 0.64 5.17
N GLU A 28 -2.56 0.68 6.41
CA GLU A 28 -1.78 0.51 7.63
C GLU A 28 -1.04 -0.85 7.64
N LEU A 29 -1.71 -1.91 7.20
CA LEU A 29 -1.12 -3.24 7.08
C LEU A 29 0.00 -3.28 6.03
N LEU A 30 -0.15 -2.62 4.88
CA LEU A 30 0.90 -2.52 3.87
C LEU A 30 2.15 -1.83 4.41
N ASP A 31 2.00 -0.73 5.16
CA ASP A 31 3.11 -0.04 5.81
C ASP A 31 3.75 -0.89 6.94
N TYR A 32 2.97 -1.77 7.58
CA TYR A 32 3.48 -2.72 8.57
C TYR A 32 4.32 -3.83 7.93
N VAL A 33 3.83 -4.43 6.84
CA VAL A 33 4.52 -5.50 6.09
C VAL A 33 5.77 -4.99 5.38
N GLY A 34 5.68 -3.79 4.80
CA GLY A 34 6.73 -3.19 3.99
C GLY A 34 6.30 -3.00 2.54
N LEU A 35 6.40 -1.77 2.06
CA LEU A 35 5.98 -1.40 0.70
C LEU A 35 6.91 -1.94 -0.39
N ASP A 36 8.20 -2.08 -0.09
CA ASP A 36 9.18 -2.72 -0.97
C ASP A 36 8.90 -4.21 -1.14
N THR A 37 8.61 -4.92 -0.05
CA THR A 37 8.20 -6.34 -0.10
C THR A 37 6.92 -6.52 -0.91
N SER A 38 5.93 -5.67 -0.65
CA SER A 38 4.64 -5.72 -1.34
C SER A 38 4.80 -5.42 -2.84
N LYS A 39 5.63 -4.44 -3.20
CA LYS A 39 5.98 -4.14 -4.60
C LYS A 39 6.69 -5.31 -5.28
N TYR A 40 7.66 -5.93 -4.59
CA TYR A 40 8.36 -7.10 -5.14
C TYR A 40 7.40 -8.23 -5.52
N ILE A 41 6.42 -8.51 -4.64
CA ILE A 41 5.40 -9.54 -4.88
C ILE A 41 4.54 -9.19 -6.10
N VAL A 42 3.99 -7.96 -6.17
CA VAL A 42 3.08 -7.59 -7.25
C VAL A 42 3.80 -7.48 -8.60
N ASP A 43 5.05 -7.00 -8.63
CA ASP A 43 5.87 -6.98 -9.84
C ASP A 43 6.17 -8.41 -10.33
N GLY A 44 6.37 -9.35 -9.40
CA GLY A 44 6.49 -10.77 -9.70
C GLY A 44 5.21 -11.33 -10.35
N TRP A 45 4.04 -11.02 -9.79
CA TRP A 45 2.75 -11.42 -10.38
C TRP A 45 2.51 -10.79 -11.75
N LYS A 46 2.80 -9.50 -11.92
CA LYS A 46 2.71 -8.80 -13.21
C LYS A 46 3.58 -9.48 -14.28
N LYS A 47 4.78 -9.93 -13.91
CA LYS A 47 5.67 -10.65 -14.82
C LYS A 47 5.12 -12.02 -15.21
N LEU A 48 4.54 -12.76 -14.27
CA LEU A 48 4.00 -14.11 -14.51
C LEU A 48 2.67 -14.07 -15.26
N TYR A 49 1.86 -13.03 -15.05
CA TYR A 49 0.52 -12.88 -15.59
C TYR A 49 0.35 -11.50 -16.22
N PRO A 50 1.03 -11.22 -17.36
CA PRO A 50 1.10 -9.88 -17.94
C PRO A 50 -0.25 -9.34 -18.42
N ASN A 51 -1.21 -10.23 -18.68
CA ASN A 51 -2.53 -9.88 -19.17
C ASN A 51 -3.58 -9.79 -18.05
N GLU A 52 -3.21 -10.01 -16.79
CA GLU A 52 -4.13 -9.90 -15.66
C GLU A 52 -4.17 -8.44 -15.15
N PRO A 53 -5.28 -7.70 -15.34
CA PRO A 53 -5.36 -6.29 -14.97
C PRO A 53 -5.19 -6.06 -13.46
N SER A 54 -5.57 -7.05 -12.63
CA SER A 54 -5.50 -6.96 -11.17
C SER A 54 -4.07 -6.88 -10.63
N PHE A 55 -3.06 -7.27 -11.42
CA PHE A 55 -1.66 -7.23 -11.00
C PHE A 55 -0.88 -6.03 -11.54
N GLN A 56 -1.57 -5.04 -12.13
CA GLN A 56 -0.91 -3.80 -12.51
C GLN A 56 -0.47 -3.02 -11.26
N THR A 57 0.84 -2.76 -11.17
CA THR A 57 1.42 -1.96 -10.10
C THR A 57 0.97 -0.50 -10.18
N SER A 58 0.57 0.09 -9.06
CA SER A 58 0.21 1.51 -8.93
C SER A 58 1.43 2.43 -9.08
N GLU A 59 1.28 3.57 -9.78
CA GLU A 59 2.37 4.54 -9.90
C GLU A 59 2.66 5.25 -8.58
N LEU A 60 1.64 5.41 -7.73
CA LEU A 60 1.82 5.89 -6.36
C LEU A 60 2.74 4.96 -5.56
N LEU A 61 2.54 3.65 -5.65
CA LEU A 61 3.40 2.68 -4.97
C LEU A 61 4.84 2.72 -5.52
N ASN A 62 5.01 2.82 -6.84
CA ASN A 62 6.32 2.97 -7.47
C ASN A 62 7.06 4.20 -6.92
N LYS A 63 6.37 5.34 -6.85
CA LYS A 63 6.93 6.60 -6.32
C LYS A 63 7.35 6.46 -4.86
N ILE A 64 6.47 5.99 -3.97
CA ILE A 64 6.74 5.87 -2.54
C ILE A 64 7.95 4.96 -2.28
N VAL A 65 8.02 3.81 -2.96
CA VAL A 65 9.16 2.89 -2.86
C VAL A 65 10.45 3.53 -3.40
N SER A 66 10.38 4.26 -4.52
CA SER A 66 11.56 4.97 -5.08
C SER A 66 12.13 6.04 -4.14
N GLU A 67 11.29 6.61 -3.26
CA GLU A 67 11.69 7.58 -2.24
C GLU A 67 12.26 6.92 -0.96
N GLY A 68 12.38 5.59 -0.92
CA GLY A 68 12.88 4.85 0.25
C GLY A 68 11.90 4.81 1.43
N LYS A 69 10.62 5.09 1.19
CA LYS A 69 9.56 5.08 2.20
C LYS A 69 8.91 3.70 2.21
N PHE A 70 9.36 2.80 3.08
CA PHE A 70 8.90 1.42 3.14
C PHE A 70 7.91 1.14 4.28
N GLY A 71 7.28 2.18 4.83
CA GLY A 71 6.34 2.06 5.95
C GLY A 71 7.04 2.17 7.31
N LYS A 72 6.58 1.39 8.29
CA LYS A 72 7.05 1.48 9.69
C LYS A 72 8.55 1.33 9.83
N LYS A 73 9.17 0.41 9.07
CA LYS A 73 10.60 0.12 9.18
C LYS A 73 11.52 1.27 8.78
N THR A 74 11.03 2.23 8.01
CA THR A 74 11.77 3.44 7.58
C THR A 74 11.20 4.72 8.20
N GLY A 75 10.21 4.62 9.09
CA GLY A 75 9.54 5.78 9.70
C GLY A 75 8.55 6.51 8.79
N ALA A 76 8.35 6.05 7.56
CA ALA A 76 7.42 6.65 6.60
C ALA A 76 7.05 5.66 5.48
N GLY A 77 5.78 5.69 5.08
CA GLY A 77 5.19 5.00 3.94
C GLY A 77 3.98 5.79 3.43
N PHE A 78 2.80 5.18 3.42
CA PHE A 78 1.53 5.92 3.29
C PHE A 78 1.28 6.80 4.52
N TYR A 79 1.70 6.36 5.70
CA TYR A 79 1.66 7.13 6.93
C TYR A 79 3.04 7.66 7.32
N LYS A 80 3.06 8.67 8.20
CA LYS A 80 4.28 9.10 8.90
C LYS A 80 4.33 8.44 10.27
N TYR A 81 5.46 7.85 10.61
CA TYR A 81 5.69 7.20 11.90
C TYR A 81 6.74 7.98 12.69
N SER A 82 6.41 8.40 13.91
CA SER A 82 7.41 8.87 14.86
C SER A 82 8.27 7.68 15.30
N LYS A 83 9.60 7.88 15.32
CA LYS A 83 10.53 6.92 15.94
C LYS A 83 10.24 6.76 17.43
#